data_AF-A0A7R9RW33-F1
#
_entry.id   AF-A0A7R9RW33-F1
#
_cell.length_a   1.000
_cell.length_b   1.000
_cell.length_c   1.000
_cell.angle_alpha   90.00
_cell.angle_beta   90.00
_cell.angle_gamma   90.00
#
_symmetry.space_group_name_H-M   'P 1'
#
loop_
_entity.id
_entity.type
_entity.pdbx_description
1 polymer ?
#
loop_
_entity_poly.entity_id
_entity_poly.type
_entity_poly.pdbx_seq_one_letter_code
_entity_poly.pdbx_strand_id
1 'polypeptide(L)' 'ICGFHGCFFHGCPQCYDGDAKSPLDNLPLWYKCGNTVRREDVLTGAGCAVIEVWECRWRQLLRGDPSIQDFVNGLDIV' A
#
# COMPACT_ATOMS: atom_id res chain seq x y z
N ILE A 1 11.08 9.97 1.14
CA ILE A 1 10.91 8.56 1.55
C ILE A 1 9.78 7.98 0.73
N CYS A 2 9.98 6.83 0.09
CA CYS A 2 8.95 6.16 -0.70
C CYS A 2 8.47 4.91 0.04
N GLY A 3 7.16 4.68 0.07
CA GLY A 3 6.52 3.52 0.67
C GLY A 3 5.63 2.79 -0.33
N PHE A 4 5.69 1.47 -0.33
CA PHE A 4 4.77 0.62 -1.08
C PHE A 4 4.06 -0.34 -0.11
N HIS A 5 2.73 -0.25 -0.04
CA HIS A 5 1.93 -0.98 0.94
C HIS A 5 1.18 -2.12 0.27
N GLY A 6 1.62 -3.36 0.54
CA GLY A 6 0.84 -4.55 0.21
C GLY A 6 -0.50 -4.51 0.94
N CYS A 7 -1.62 -4.53 0.20
CA CYS A 7 -2.92 -4.19 0.76
C CYS A 7 -3.32 -5.13 1.90
N PHE A 8 -3.00 -6.42 1.79
CA PHE A 8 -3.31 -7.41 2.81
C PHE A 8 -2.50 -7.22 4.10
N PHE A 9 -1.18 -7.02 3.98
CA PHE A 9 -0.28 -6.92 5.12
C PHE A 9 -0.42 -5.59 5.87
N HIS A 10 -0.85 -4.54 5.17
CA HIS A 10 -1.05 -3.21 5.73
C HIS A 10 -2.52 -2.86 5.99
N GLY A 11 -3.45 -3.81 5.80
CA GLY A 11 -4.86 -3.63 6.14
C GLY A 11 -5.58 -2.54 5.34
N CYS A 12 -5.39 -2.52 4.02
CA CYS A 12 -5.93 -1.47 3.16
C CYS A 12 -7.47 -1.31 3.34
N PRO A 13 -7.95 -0.13 3.75
CA PRO A 13 -9.37 0.09 4.04
C PRO A 13 -10.26 0.11 2.79
N GLN A 14 -9.67 0.22 1.59
CA GLN A 14 -10.41 0.13 0.33
C GLN A 14 -10.64 -1.31 -0.13
N CYS A 15 -9.78 -2.24 0.28
CA CYS A 15 -9.80 -3.63 -0.21
C CYS A 15 -10.42 -4.60 0.78
N TYR A 16 -10.42 -4.27 2.07
CA TYR A 16 -10.85 -5.17 3.12
C TYR A 16 -11.69 -4.46 4.18
N ASP A 17 -12.59 -5.21 4.78
CA ASP A 17 -13.26 -4.81 6.01
C ASP A 17 -12.22 -4.72 7.15
N GLY A 18 -12.23 -3.61 7.89
CA GLY A 18 -11.30 -3.36 8.98
C GLY A 18 -11.43 -4.35 10.13
N ASP A 19 -12.65 -4.82 10.42
CA ASP A 19 -12.91 -5.77 11.52
C ASP A 19 -12.60 -7.22 11.13
N ALA A 20 -12.40 -7.50 9.84
CA ALA A 20 -11.95 -8.80 9.40
C ALA A 20 -10.58 -9.13 10.02
N LYS A 21 -10.42 -10.39 10.45
CA LYS A 21 -9.17 -10.88 11.00
C LYS A 21 -8.31 -11.48 9.90
N SER A 22 -7.04 -11.09 9.90
CA SER A 22 -6.04 -11.68 9.01
C SER A 22 -5.83 -13.16 9.36
N PRO A 23 -5.88 -14.08 8.39
CA PRO A 23 -5.66 -15.50 8.62
C PRO A 23 -4.22 -15.85 9.03
N LEU A 24 -3.26 -14.93 8.84
CA LEU A 24 -1.84 -15.20 9.17
C LEU A 24 -1.53 -15.02 10.65
N ASP A 25 -2.16 -14.05 11.31
CA ASP A 25 -1.78 -13.57 12.64
C ASP A 25 -3.00 -13.25 13.53
N ASN A 26 -4.22 -13.46 13.02
CA ASN A 26 -5.50 -13.23 13.70
C ASN A 26 -5.70 -11.77 14.20
N LEU A 27 -4.93 -10.83 13.67
CA LEU A 27 -5.09 -9.40 13.95
C LEU A 27 -6.16 -8.79 13.05
N PRO A 28 -6.98 -7.86 13.57
CA PRO A 28 -7.93 -7.14 12.73
C PRO A 28 -7.19 -6.25 11.74
N LEU A 29 -7.71 -6.10 10.52
CA LEU A 29 -7.05 -5.35 9.46
C LEU A 29 -6.99 -3.85 9.75
N TRP A 30 -7.96 -3.28 10.49
CA TRP A 30 -7.90 -1.89 10.95
C TRP A 30 -6.65 -1.62 11.80
N TYR A 31 -6.20 -2.61 12.60
CA TYR A 31 -5.01 -2.47 13.43
C TYR A 31 -3.75 -2.37 12.57
N LYS A 32 -3.66 -3.17 11.51
CA LYS A 32 -2.57 -3.12 10.53
C LYS A 32 -2.55 -1.78 9.77
N CYS A 33 -3.73 -1.29 9.39
CA CYS A 33 -3.88 0.03 8.79
C CYS A 33 -3.39 1.14 9.73
N GLY A 34 -3.83 1.09 11.01
CA GLY A 34 -3.44 2.07 12.02
C GLY A 34 -1.92 2.14 12.23
N ASN A 35 -1.24 1.00 12.23
CA ASN A 35 0.22 0.96 12.31
C ASN A 35 0.90 1.60 11.09
N THR A 36 0.33 1.40 9.89
CA THR A 36 0.84 1.99 8.64
C THR A 36 0.70 3.51 8.67
N VAL A 37 -0.48 4.02 9.00
CA VAL A 37 -0.76 5.46 9.12
C VAL A 37 0.11 6.10 10.20
N ARG A 38 0.25 5.47 11.38
CA ARG A 38 1.11 5.98 12.45
C ARG A 38 2.57 6.13 12.00
N ARG A 39 3.09 5.19 11.20
CA ARG A 39 4.45 5.31 10.66
C ARG A 39 4.58 6.50 9.73
N GLU A 40 3.57 6.74 8.89
CA GLU A 40 3.52 7.90 8.00
C GLU A 40 3.49 9.21 8.79
N ASP A 41 2.62 9.32 9.81
CA ASP A 41 2.51 10.49 10.67
C ASP A 41 3.84 10.85 11.35
N VAL A 42 4.58 9.84 11.81
CA VAL A 42 5.91 10.05 12.42
C VAL A 42 6.91 10.60 11.40
N LEU A 43 6.92 10.05 10.18
CA LEU A 43 7.87 10.50 9.14
C LEU A 43 7.54 11.91 8.65
N THR A 44 6.27 12.19 8.38
CA THR A 44 5.82 13.51 7.94
C THR A 44 6.01 14.55 9.04
N GLY A 45 5.71 14.21 10.30
CA GLY A 45 5.98 15.06 11.47
C GLY A 45 7.45 15.37 11.69
N ALA A 46 8.36 14.49 11.24
CA ALA A 46 9.81 14.74 11.23
C ALA A 46 10.29 15.60 10.05
N GLY A 47 9.39 16.13 9.23
CA GLY A 47 9.71 16.97 8.06
C GLY A 47 10.15 16.18 6.82
N CYS A 48 9.96 14.85 6.80
CA CYS A 48 10.26 14.05 5.62
C CYS A 48 9.14 14.16 4.59
N ALA A 49 9.49 14.37 3.32
CA ALA A 49 8.55 14.14 2.22
C ALA A 49 8.30 12.63 2.05
N VAL A 50 7.05 12.21 2.23
CA VAL A 50 6.64 10.81 2.08
C VAL A 50 5.79 10.66 0.81
N ILE A 51 6.13 9.70 -0.03
CA ILE A 51 5.35 9.30 -1.21
C ILE A 51 4.92 7.86 -1.01
N GLU A 52 3.62 7.61 -0.95
CA GLU A 52 3.09 6.28 -0.69
C GLU A 52 2.24 5.77 -1.84
N VAL A 53 2.37 4.48 -2.14
CA VAL A 53 1.56 3.78 -3.14
C VAL A 53 1.01 2.51 -2.52
N TRP A 54 -0.32 2.40 -2.50
CA TRP A 54 -1.00 1.17 -2.15
C TRP A 54 -1.02 0.20 -3.33
N GLU A 55 -0.86 -1.09 -3.05
CA GLU A 55 -0.85 -2.14 -4.07
C GLU A 55 -2.10 -2.10 -4.97
N CYS A 56 -3.29 -1.92 -4.40
CA CYS A 56 -4.52 -1.85 -5.18
C CYS A 56 -4.55 -0.65 -6.11
N ARG A 57 -4.00 0.49 -5.68
CA ARG A 57 -3.87 1.70 -6.50
C ARG A 57 -2.87 1.49 -7.63
N TRP A 58 -1.74 0.86 -7.34
CA TRP A 58 -0.77 0.47 -8.37
C TRP A 58 -1.39 -0.44 -9.43
N ARG A 59 -2.13 -1.48 -9.00
CA ARG A 59 -2.86 -2.37 -9.91
C ARG A 59 -3.94 -1.66 -10.73
N GLN A 60 -4.53 -0.58 -10.21
CA GLN A 60 -5.47 0.26 -10.97
C GLN A 60 -4.73 1.09 -12.02
N LEU A 61 -3.61 1.72 -11.66
CA LEU A 61 -2.79 2.49 -12.59
C LEU A 61 -2.29 1.63 -13.75
N LEU A 62 -1.76 0.44 -13.45
CA LEU A 62 -1.32 -0.53 -14.47
C LEU A 62 -2.42 -0.94 -15.44
N ARG A 63 -3.66 -1.04 -14.98
CA ARG A 63 -4.81 -1.42 -15.82
C ARG A 63 -5.41 -0.23 -16.58
N GLY A 64 -5.27 0.97 -16.04
CA GLY A 64 -5.92 2.19 -16.54
C GLY A 64 -5.05 3.02 -17.48
N ASP A 65 -3.74 2.83 -17.47
CA ASP A 65 -2.81 3.62 -18.27
C ASP A 65 -1.84 2.70 -19.05
N PRO A 66 -2.05 2.55 -20.38
CA PRO A 66 -1.18 1.76 -21.24
C PRO A 66 0.29 2.22 -21.22
N SER A 67 0.56 3.52 -21.02
CA SER A 67 1.94 4.02 -20.97
C SER A 67 2.72 3.50 -19.77
N ILE A 68 2.03 3.32 -18.63
CA ILE A 68 2.61 2.72 -17.43
C ILE A 68 2.84 1.23 -17.67
N GLN A 69 1.92 0.55 -18.35
CA GLN A 69 2.06 -0.87 -18.66
C GLN A 69 3.24 -1.12 -19.62
N ASP A 70 3.38 -0.32 -20.67
CA ASP A 70 4.51 -0.38 -21.61
C ASP A 70 5.84 -0.11 -20.90
N PHE A 71 5.87 0.91 -20.04
CA PHE A 71 7.04 1.21 -19.22
C PHE A 71 7.45 0.00 -18.37
N VAL A 72 6.51 -0.62 -17.66
CA VAL A 72 6.79 -1.76 -16.77
C VAL A 72 7.21 -3.01 -17.55
N ASN A 73 6.57 -3.30 -18.69
CA ASN A 73 6.95 -4.43 -19.54
C ASN A 73 8.35 -4.27 -20.14
N GLY A 74 8.84 -3.04 -20.26
CA GLY A 74 10.22 -2.74 -20.67
C GLY A 74 11.25 -2.85 -19.55
N LEU A 75 10.84 -3.09 -18.30
CA LEU A 75 11.75 -3.31 -17.18
C LEU A 75 12.19 -4.77 -17.13
N ASP A 76 13.49 -5.00 -17.05
CA ASP A 76 14.07 -6.35 -16.93
C ASP A 76 14.05 -6.79 -15.45
N ILE A 77 12.84 -7.03 -14.94
CA ILE A 77 12.59 -7.41 -13.55
C ILE A 77 11.95 -8.80 -13.54
N VAL A 78 12.69 -9.79 -12.99
CA VAL A 78 12.33 -11.21 -12.90
C VAL A 78 11.43 -11.50 -11.70
#